data_AF-A0A395HLC7-F1
#
_entry.id   AF-A0A395HLC7-F1
#
_cell.length_a   1.000
_cell.length_b   1.000
_cell.length_c   1.000
_cell.angle_alpha   90.00
_cell.angle_beta   90.00
_cell.angle_gamma   90.00
#
_symmetry.space_group_name_H-M   'P 1'
#
loop_
_entity.id
_entity.type
_entity.pdbx_description
1 polymer ?
#
loop_
_entity_poly.entity_id
_entity_poly.type
_entity_poly.pdbx_seq_one_letter_code
_entity_poly.pdbx_strand_id
1 'polypeptide(L)'
;MGLFSWARPRGRVSFYSANDNNLLLTRKNSKSGAKEQVTLADLCRTATPETCDLNPFLFNGHLQTAWTAVKYDSVPVHYKRWMFEADNQLFDGHFAVDFVVDPYQPSKDDQTSDPERKYTLPDGLPERTSFFTEDEFAALPSDDTKPMLVVLHGLSGGSHEVYLRHVVAPMIQDKSWEACVINSRGCSQTKITTNILYNARATWDVRQAVKWLRKTFPNRPLFGIGFSLGANILTNYLGEEGDACQLKAAVLCASPWNLEVSSEYLKSSWLGLQVYSKVMGSSMKKLFEQHVESVALNPLVNVDEIRNVTYLHEFDRALQCPAWGYPTEGAYYRDASSIDSMLGIKIPFFVIQAEDDPIACVKALPFGEIARTPYGVMATTSWGGHLGWFEYGGDRWFVKPVSNFLNLMAKEVDHTTPGKVEHPDRLPPYIARPTQDGDKMPKPLFGPVRRKLDIKIVPSSP
;
A
#
# COMPACT_ATOMS: atom_id res chain seq x y z
N MET A 1 21.13 -35.72 6.30
CA MET A 1 19.74 -35.24 6.44
C MET A 1 19.22 -35.76 7.77
N GLY A 2 18.93 -34.88 8.74
CA GLY A 2 18.59 -35.29 10.11
C GLY A 2 17.16 -35.86 10.24
N LEU A 3 16.97 -36.78 11.20
CA LEU A 3 15.76 -37.59 11.45
C LEU A 3 14.42 -36.82 11.68
N PHE A 4 14.41 -35.50 11.58
CA PHE A 4 13.25 -34.64 11.87
C PHE A 4 12.86 -33.67 10.75
N SER A 5 13.39 -33.81 9.53
CA SER A 5 13.05 -32.87 8.43
C SER A 5 11.57 -32.94 7.99
N TRP A 6 10.85 -34.02 8.32
CA TRP A 6 9.42 -34.17 8.07
C TRP A 6 8.54 -33.44 9.11
N ALA A 7 9.12 -32.97 10.22
CA ALA A 7 8.41 -32.38 11.35
C ALA A 7 8.42 -30.83 11.36
N ARG A 8 9.00 -30.17 10.34
CA ARG A 8 8.90 -28.72 10.19
C ARG A 8 7.67 -28.41 9.33
N PRO A 9 6.60 -27.81 9.88
CA PRO A 9 5.47 -27.45 9.06
C PRO A 9 5.93 -26.40 8.05
N ARG A 10 5.69 -26.67 6.76
CA ARG A 10 6.02 -25.77 5.66
C ARG A 10 4.77 -25.04 5.23
N GLY A 11 4.86 -23.72 5.09
CA GLY A 11 3.80 -22.95 4.47
C GLY A 11 3.63 -23.35 3.02
N ARG A 12 2.42 -23.69 2.60
CA ARG A 12 2.09 -23.89 1.19
C ARG A 12 2.03 -22.53 0.51
N VAL A 13 2.80 -22.35 -0.56
CA VAL A 13 2.71 -21.16 -1.43
C VAL A 13 1.82 -21.51 -2.64
N SER A 14 0.80 -20.70 -2.92
CA SER A 14 -0.09 -20.87 -4.08
C SER A 14 -0.11 -19.59 -4.91
N PHE A 15 -0.22 -19.70 -6.23
CA PHE A 15 -0.26 -18.54 -7.13
C PHE A 15 -1.59 -18.48 -7.88
N TYR A 16 -2.14 -17.28 -7.98
CA TYR A 16 -3.36 -16.97 -8.70
C TYR A 16 -3.07 -15.84 -9.68
N SER A 17 -3.47 -16.03 -10.93
CA SER A 17 -3.35 -15.06 -12.03
C SER A 17 -4.40 -15.38 -13.07
N ALA A 18 -4.56 -14.53 -14.08
CA ALA A 18 -5.34 -14.91 -15.26
C ALA A 18 -4.75 -16.19 -15.89
N ASN A 19 -5.60 -17.18 -16.17
CA ASN A 19 -5.17 -18.50 -16.69
C ASN A 19 -4.81 -18.45 -18.18
N ASP A 20 -5.44 -17.53 -18.90
CA ASP A 20 -5.53 -17.52 -20.37
C ASP A 20 -5.40 -16.11 -20.94
N ASN A 21 -4.85 -15.17 -20.17
CA ASN A 21 -4.54 -13.82 -20.62
C ASN A 21 -3.35 -13.26 -19.84
N ASN A 22 -2.13 -13.55 -20.29
CA ASN A 22 -0.94 -13.12 -19.57
C ASN A 22 -0.49 -11.73 -20.01
N LEU A 23 0.24 -11.05 -19.12
CA LEU A 23 1.05 -9.90 -19.48
C LEU A 23 2.47 -10.35 -19.81
N LEU A 24 2.87 -10.14 -21.06
CA LEU A 24 4.22 -10.39 -21.56
C LEU A 24 5.08 -9.14 -21.36
N LEU A 25 6.20 -9.31 -20.67
CA LEU A 25 7.18 -8.27 -20.37
C LEU A 25 8.45 -8.51 -21.19
N THR A 26 9.01 -7.46 -21.76
CA THR A 26 10.25 -7.53 -22.55
C THR A 26 11.47 -7.50 -21.61
N ARG A 27 12.44 -8.38 -21.81
CA ARG A 27 13.72 -8.37 -21.08
C ARG A 27 14.74 -7.42 -21.71
N LYS A 28 15.58 -6.77 -20.89
CA LYS A 28 16.60 -5.78 -21.34
C LYS A 28 17.71 -6.38 -22.22
N ASN A 29 18.12 -7.63 -21.97
CA ASN A 29 19.29 -8.25 -22.61
C ASN A 29 18.93 -9.55 -23.32
N SER A 30 18.37 -9.46 -24.53
CA SER A 30 18.35 -10.63 -25.42
C SER A 30 19.73 -10.84 -26.04
N LYS A 31 20.39 -11.95 -25.69
CA LYS A 31 21.65 -12.37 -26.31
C LYS A 31 21.53 -12.72 -27.80
N SER A 32 20.33 -12.74 -28.37
CA SER A 32 20.05 -13.22 -29.74
C SER A 32 19.52 -12.15 -30.70
N GLY A 33 19.39 -10.90 -30.27
CA GLY A 33 18.77 -9.83 -31.08
C GLY A 33 17.23 -9.92 -31.20
N ALA A 34 16.62 -11.06 -30.84
CA ALA A 34 15.17 -11.20 -30.70
C ALA A 34 14.72 -10.83 -29.28
N LYS A 35 13.83 -9.84 -29.09
CA LYS A 35 13.33 -9.43 -27.76
C LYS A 35 12.78 -10.63 -26.98
N GLU A 36 13.51 -11.08 -25.97
CA GLU A 36 13.08 -12.17 -25.09
C GLU A 36 11.93 -11.68 -24.21
N GLN A 37 10.86 -12.46 -24.13
CA GLN A 37 9.67 -12.12 -23.34
C GLN A 37 9.55 -13.08 -22.15
N VAL A 38 9.04 -12.55 -21.04
CA VAL A 38 8.70 -13.31 -19.83
C VAL A 38 7.29 -12.95 -19.40
N THR A 39 6.50 -13.93 -18.95
CA THR A 39 5.18 -13.64 -18.39
C THR A 39 5.33 -13.01 -17.01
N LEU A 40 4.41 -12.13 -16.60
CA LEU A 40 4.38 -11.62 -15.23
C LEU A 40 4.26 -12.77 -14.20
N ALA A 41 3.47 -13.80 -14.52
CA ALA A 41 3.30 -14.96 -13.64
C ALA A 41 4.62 -15.71 -13.39
N ASP A 42 5.42 -15.95 -14.43
CA ASP A 42 6.72 -16.61 -14.30
C ASP A 42 7.71 -15.74 -13.54
N LEU A 43 7.68 -14.43 -13.75
CA LEU A 43 8.53 -13.49 -13.03
C LEU A 43 8.20 -13.47 -11.52
N CYS A 44 6.92 -13.46 -11.15
CA CYS A 44 6.48 -13.58 -9.75
C CYS A 44 6.84 -14.94 -9.13
N ARG A 45 6.72 -16.04 -9.87
CA ARG A 45 7.14 -17.38 -9.40
C ARG A 45 8.65 -17.43 -9.19
N THR A 46 9.43 -16.91 -10.13
CA THR A 46 10.90 -16.82 -10.05
C THR A 46 11.36 -15.96 -8.88
N ALA A 47 10.64 -14.86 -8.60
CA ALA A 47 10.91 -14.01 -7.46
C ALA A 47 10.71 -14.73 -6.12
N THR A 48 9.82 -15.72 -6.07
CA THR A 48 9.35 -16.31 -4.83
C THR A 48 10.19 -17.52 -4.42
N PRO A 49 10.70 -17.59 -3.17
CA PRO A 49 11.40 -18.77 -2.69
C PRO A 49 10.55 -20.05 -2.84
N GLU A 50 11.21 -21.17 -3.18
CA GLU A 50 10.54 -22.47 -3.35
C GLU A 50 9.83 -22.95 -2.07
N THR A 51 10.33 -22.53 -0.90
CA THR A 51 9.77 -22.89 0.40
C THR A 51 9.37 -21.67 1.22
N CYS A 52 8.32 -21.83 2.02
CA CYS A 52 7.90 -20.89 3.07
C CYS A 52 8.12 -21.53 4.44
N ASP A 53 9.37 -21.51 4.91
CA ASP A 53 9.78 -22.11 6.18
C ASP A 53 9.66 -21.10 7.32
N LEU A 54 8.45 -20.99 7.90
CA LEU A 54 8.18 -20.07 9.01
C LEU A 54 8.59 -20.66 10.38
N ASN A 55 8.68 -19.79 11.37
CA ASN A 55 8.98 -20.18 12.75
C ASN A 55 7.91 -21.14 13.29
N PRO A 56 8.26 -22.40 13.65
CA PRO A 56 7.30 -23.40 14.11
C PRO A 56 6.67 -23.07 15.46
N PHE A 57 7.25 -22.14 16.24
CA PHE A 57 6.62 -21.65 17.48
C PHE A 57 5.54 -20.61 17.22
N LEU A 58 5.48 -20.04 16.02
CA LEU A 58 4.45 -19.12 15.55
C LEU A 58 3.55 -19.86 14.54
N PHE A 59 2.98 -20.99 14.99
CA PHE A 59 2.33 -22.00 14.15
C PHE A 59 0.92 -21.63 13.64
N ASN A 60 0.48 -20.39 13.86
CA ASN A 60 -0.77 -19.86 13.32
C ASN A 60 -0.69 -18.35 13.15
N GLY A 61 -1.63 -17.81 12.36
CA GLY A 61 -1.69 -16.40 12.01
C GLY A 61 -1.85 -15.48 13.21
N HIS A 62 -2.52 -15.92 14.28
CA HIS A 62 -2.63 -15.12 15.49
C HIS A 62 -1.29 -14.91 16.18
N LEU A 63 -0.49 -15.97 16.34
CA LEU A 63 0.85 -15.89 16.93
C LEU A 63 1.81 -15.09 16.05
N GLN A 64 1.76 -15.30 14.73
CA GLN A 64 2.53 -14.51 13.77
C GLN A 64 2.21 -13.01 13.88
N THR A 65 0.92 -12.64 13.89
CA THR A 65 0.49 -11.24 14.05
C THR A 65 0.81 -10.69 15.43
N ALA A 66 0.62 -11.46 16.52
CA ALA A 66 0.96 -10.98 17.85
C ALA A 66 2.46 -10.68 17.97
N TRP A 67 3.32 -11.49 17.33
CA TRP A 67 4.76 -11.30 17.35
C TRP A 67 5.20 -10.00 16.68
N THR A 68 4.43 -9.46 15.72
CA THR A 68 4.75 -8.16 15.11
C THR A 68 4.65 -7.00 16.10
N ALA A 69 3.84 -7.13 17.15
CA ALA A 69 3.66 -6.10 18.17
C ALA A 69 4.69 -6.20 19.32
N VAL A 70 5.32 -7.36 19.50
CA VAL A 70 6.20 -7.65 20.66
C VAL A 70 7.69 -7.47 20.32
N LYS A 71 8.11 -7.77 19.09
CA LYS A 71 9.54 -7.73 18.72
C LYS A 71 9.97 -6.33 18.33
N TYR A 72 10.89 -5.74 19.10
CA TYR A 72 11.65 -4.57 18.68
C TYR A 72 12.83 -5.04 17.82
N ASP A 73 12.71 -4.90 16.50
CA ASP A 73 13.81 -5.14 15.57
C ASP A 73 14.45 -3.80 15.17
N SER A 74 15.77 -3.69 15.34
CA SER A 74 16.50 -2.49 14.99
C SER A 74 16.97 -2.58 13.54
N VAL A 75 16.08 -2.28 12.60
CA VAL A 75 16.42 -2.23 11.17
C VAL A 75 16.94 -0.82 10.82
N PRO A 76 18.23 -0.63 10.47
CA PRO A 76 18.88 0.67 10.44
C PRO A 76 18.61 1.45 9.13
N VAL A 77 17.38 1.90 8.95
CA VAL A 77 17.02 2.84 7.87
C VAL A 77 16.94 4.26 8.44
N HIS A 78 17.60 5.20 7.78
CA HIS A 78 17.63 6.62 8.14
C HIS A 78 16.83 7.42 7.12
N TYR A 79 16.14 8.45 7.61
CA TYR A 79 15.24 9.26 6.82
C TYR A 79 15.55 10.74 6.97
N LYS A 80 15.29 11.49 5.90
CA LYS A 80 15.02 12.91 5.98
C LYS A 80 13.61 13.23 5.49
N ARG A 81 12.88 14.01 6.25
CA ARG A 81 11.48 14.38 6.01
C ARG A 81 11.41 15.67 5.21
N TRP A 82 10.50 15.68 4.24
CA TRP A 82 10.02 16.91 3.63
C TRP A 82 8.51 17.04 3.83
N MET A 83 8.05 18.27 4.11
CA MET A 83 6.64 18.60 4.25
C MET A 83 6.13 19.18 2.93
N PHE A 84 5.17 18.51 2.32
CA PHE A 84 4.50 18.98 1.12
C PHE A 84 3.22 19.72 1.51
N GLU A 85 2.98 20.87 0.89
CA GLU A 85 1.66 21.51 0.86
C GLU A 85 0.81 20.84 -0.22
N ALA A 86 -0.43 20.49 0.12
CA ALA A 86 -1.32 19.75 -0.76
C ALA A 86 -1.80 20.62 -1.94
N ASP A 87 -1.72 20.09 -3.17
CA ASP A 87 -2.15 20.79 -4.39
C ASP A 87 -3.63 20.56 -4.75
N ASN A 88 -4.37 19.86 -3.89
CA ASN A 88 -5.77 19.52 -4.08
C ASN A 88 -6.70 20.48 -3.32
N GLN A 89 -7.58 21.17 -4.03
CA GLN A 89 -8.53 22.13 -3.44
C GLN A 89 -9.54 21.49 -2.47
N LEU A 90 -9.84 20.21 -2.61
CA LEU A 90 -10.77 19.49 -1.72
C LEU A 90 -10.06 18.91 -0.48
N PHE A 91 -8.75 18.73 -0.54
CA PHE A 91 -7.95 18.07 0.49
C PHE A 91 -6.68 18.89 0.76
N ASP A 92 -6.87 20.13 1.20
CA ASP A 92 -5.81 21.12 1.49
C ASP A 92 -4.92 20.71 2.68
N GLY A 93 -3.96 21.54 3.08
CA GLY A 93 -3.07 21.27 4.21
C GLY A 93 -1.77 20.58 3.83
N HIS A 94 -1.16 19.84 4.74
CA HIS A 94 0.19 19.31 4.56
C HIS A 94 0.27 17.80 4.77
N PHE A 95 1.21 17.16 4.08
CA PHE A 95 1.58 15.75 4.29
C PHE A 95 3.10 15.58 4.27
N ALA A 96 3.58 14.53 4.93
CA ALA A 96 5.01 14.27 5.10
C ALA A 96 5.49 13.15 4.17
N VAL A 97 6.65 13.33 3.56
CA VAL A 97 7.37 12.26 2.86
C VAL A 97 8.76 12.11 3.46
N ASP A 98 9.08 10.89 3.89
CA ASP A 98 10.37 10.53 4.46
C ASP A 98 11.22 9.86 3.39
N PHE A 99 12.27 10.54 2.92
CA PHE A 99 13.22 10.00 1.96
C PHE A 99 14.31 9.26 2.68
N VAL A 100 14.64 8.07 2.22
CA VAL A 100 15.77 7.31 2.74
C VAL A 100 17.06 8.03 2.39
N VAL A 101 17.96 8.14 3.37
CA VAL A 101 19.28 8.76 3.22
C VAL A 101 20.38 7.87 3.79
N ASP A 102 21.62 8.16 3.42
CA ASP A 102 22.78 7.54 4.06
C ASP A 102 22.77 7.75 5.58
N PRO A 103 23.24 6.79 6.39
CA PRO A 103 23.27 6.94 7.84
C PRO A 103 23.97 8.21 8.29
N TYR A 104 23.33 8.95 9.19
CA TYR A 104 23.87 10.14 9.84
C TYR A 104 23.61 10.04 11.34
N GLN A 105 24.39 10.78 12.13
CA GLN A 105 24.04 10.99 13.53
C GLN A 105 23.10 12.19 13.60
N PRO A 106 21.83 12.00 14.01
CA PRO A 106 20.96 13.14 14.22
C PRO A 106 21.61 14.02 15.27
N SER A 107 21.80 15.30 14.97
CA SER A 107 22.24 16.24 16.00
C SER A 107 21.19 16.27 17.13
N LYS A 108 21.58 16.56 18.38
CA LYS A 108 20.58 16.77 19.44
C LYS A 108 19.61 17.90 19.09
N ASP A 109 20.04 18.82 18.23
CA ASP A 109 19.24 19.93 17.68
C ASP A 109 18.38 19.50 16.47
N ASP A 110 18.64 18.37 15.81
CA ASP A 110 17.79 17.85 14.72
C ASP A 110 16.46 17.30 15.25
N GLN A 111 16.42 16.89 16.52
CA GLN A 111 15.16 16.63 17.24
C GLN A 111 14.32 17.91 17.43
N THR A 112 14.92 19.08 17.15
CA THR A 112 14.29 20.42 17.17
C THR A 112 14.21 21.08 15.79
N SER A 113 14.34 20.32 14.70
CA SER A 113 14.30 20.83 13.31
C SER A 113 12.95 21.46 12.88
N ASP A 114 11.99 21.53 13.80
CA ASP A 114 10.76 22.31 13.75
C ASP A 114 10.57 22.97 15.14
N PRO A 115 11.35 24.02 15.48
CA PRO A 115 11.42 24.55 16.83
C PRO A 115 10.10 25.18 17.29
N GLU A 116 9.31 25.70 16.34
CA GLU A 116 7.97 26.23 16.56
C GLU A 116 6.89 25.12 16.59
N ARG A 117 7.26 23.85 16.37
CA ARG A 117 6.35 22.70 16.33
C ARG A 117 5.20 22.89 15.34
N LYS A 118 5.48 23.53 14.21
CA LYS A 118 4.51 23.79 13.13
C LYS A 118 3.97 22.50 12.52
N TYR A 119 4.84 21.50 12.34
CA TYR A 119 4.51 20.25 11.65
C TYR A 119 4.66 19.01 12.53
N THR A 120 5.35 19.10 13.67
CA THR A 120 5.64 17.97 14.56
C THR A 120 4.78 17.95 15.81
N LEU A 121 4.40 16.76 16.26
CA LEU A 121 3.85 16.53 17.60
C LEU A 121 4.90 16.86 18.69
N PRO A 122 4.49 17.01 19.97
CA PRO A 122 5.42 17.32 21.06
C PRO A 122 6.63 16.37 21.15
N ASP A 123 6.42 15.09 20.81
CA ASP A 123 7.46 14.05 20.82
C ASP A 123 8.52 14.23 19.70
N GLY A 124 8.28 15.10 18.72
CA GLY A 124 9.21 15.38 17.62
C GLY A 124 9.09 14.47 16.43
N LEU A 125 10.24 14.03 15.92
CA LEU A 125 10.32 13.12 14.80
C LEU A 125 10.62 11.70 15.29
N PRO A 126 10.16 10.68 14.56
CA PRO A 126 10.53 9.30 14.88
C PRO A 126 12.04 9.08 14.84
N GLU A 127 12.50 8.01 15.50
CA GLU A 127 13.92 7.62 15.51
C GLU A 127 14.50 7.57 14.08
N ARG A 128 15.73 8.07 13.92
CA ARG A 128 16.48 8.11 12.66
C ARG A 128 15.83 8.99 11.58
N THR A 129 15.09 10.02 12.00
CA THR A 129 14.42 10.97 11.10
C THR A 129 14.77 12.40 11.51
N SER A 130 15.14 13.22 10.54
CA SER A 130 15.32 14.69 10.67
C SER A 130 14.65 15.37 9.48
N PHE A 131 14.42 16.68 9.51
CA PHE A 131 13.98 17.39 8.30
C PHE A 131 15.14 17.60 7.33
N PHE A 132 14.82 17.67 6.04
CA PHE A 132 15.73 18.30 5.07
C PHE A 132 15.80 19.81 5.32
N THR A 133 16.97 20.40 5.10
CA THR A 133 17.04 21.84 4.79
C THR A 133 16.55 22.10 3.36
N GLU A 134 16.20 23.36 3.03
CA GLU A 134 15.80 23.71 1.67
C GLU A 134 16.89 23.38 0.65
N ASP A 135 18.16 23.67 0.97
CA ASP A 135 19.31 23.37 0.12
C ASP A 135 19.50 21.87 -0.09
N GLU A 136 19.35 21.06 0.95
CA GLU A 136 19.47 19.60 0.86
C GLU A 136 18.36 19.01 -0.01
N PHE A 137 17.13 19.50 0.17
CA PHE A 137 15.99 19.04 -0.64
C PHE A 137 16.13 19.44 -2.11
N ALA A 138 16.60 20.67 -2.37
CA ALA A 138 16.89 21.13 -3.73
C ALA A 138 18.03 20.34 -4.41
N ALA A 139 18.97 19.79 -3.63
CA ALA A 139 20.11 19.01 -4.10
C ALA A 139 19.81 17.51 -4.37
N LEU A 140 18.59 17.01 -4.08
CA LEU A 140 18.20 15.62 -4.32
C LEU A 140 18.38 15.05 -5.75
N PRO A 141 18.27 15.80 -6.87
CA PRO A 141 18.26 15.22 -8.23
C PRO A 141 19.65 14.79 -8.77
N SER A 142 20.63 14.50 -7.90
CA SER A 142 22.01 14.22 -8.34
C SER A 142 22.20 12.92 -9.14
N ASP A 143 21.28 11.96 -9.06
CA ASP A 143 21.27 10.74 -9.89
C ASP A 143 19.83 10.32 -10.24
N ASP A 144 19.34 10.76 -11.39
CA ASP A 144 17.99 10.49 -11.90
C ASP A 144 17.86 9.08 -12.55
N THR A 145 18.82 8.17 -12.39
CA THR A 145 18.76 6.85 -13.06
C THR A 145 18.40 5.70 -12.14
N LYS A 146 18.71 5.81 -10.83
CA LYS A 146 18.41 4.75 -9.86
C LYS A 146 16.91 4.55 -9.69
N PRO A 147 16.40 3.31 -9.69
CA PRO A 147 15.00 3.04 -9.37
C PRO A 147 14.67 3.53 -7.94
N MET A 148 13.47 4.07 -7.76
CA MET A 148 12.97 4.47 -6.44
C MET A 148 11.72 3.69 -6.04
N LEU A 149 11.73 3.22 -4.79
CA LEU A 149 10.61 2.57 -4.14
C LEU A 149 9.79 3.58 -3.33
N VAL A 150 8.53 3.76 -3.72
CA VAL A 150 7.52 4.58 -3.02
C VAL A 150 6.71 3.68 -2.09
N VAL A 151 6.82 3.93 -0.79
CA VAL A 151 6.32 3.04 0.27
C VAL A 151 5.13 3.67 0.99
N LEU A 152 4.07 2.89 1.19
CA LEU A 152 2.90 3.26 2.00
C LEU A 152 2.76 2.33 3.21
N HIS A 153 2.71 2.93 4.39
CA HIS A 153 2.55 2.22 5.67
C HIS A 153 1.10 1.80 5.95
N GLY A 154 0.90 0.96 6.96
CA GLY A 154 -0.41 0.49 7.43
C GLY A 154 -1.15 1.48 8.34
N LEU A 155 -2.18 0.99 9.05
CA LEU A 155 -3.02 1.80 9.93
C LEU A 155 -2.21 2.50 11.05
N SER A 156 -2.33 3.82 11.18
CA SER A 156 -1.71 4.66 12.22
C SER A 156 -0.17 4.58 12.34
N GLY A 157 0.51 4.04 11.33
CA GLY A 157 1.96 3.79 11.36
C GLY A 157 2.82 4.94 10.82
N GLY A 158 3.88 4.60 10.08
CA GLY A 158 4.76 5.57 9.43
C GLY A 158 6.04 4.91 8.92
N SER A 159 7.00 5.71 8.45
CA SER A 159 8.36 5.26 8.07
C SER A 159 9.13 4.50 9.15
N HIS A 160 8.71 4.61 10.41
CA HIS A 160 9.31 3.94 11.55
C HIS A 160 8.92 2.46 11.69
N GLU A 161 7.93 2.00 10.92
CA GLU A 161 7.39 0.65 11.02
C GLU A 161 8.42 -0.42 10.63
N VAL A 162 8.53 -1.44 11.48
CA VAL A 162 9.57 -2.47 11.36
C VAL A 162 9.36 -3.33 10.10
N TYR A 163 8.11 -3.72 9.80
CA TYR A 163 7.80 -4.57 8.65
C TYR A 163 8.21 -3.92 7.32
N LEU A 164 8.05 -2.59 7.17
CA LEU A 164 8.44 -1.91 5.94
C LEU A 164 9.94 -1.68 5.89
N ARG A 165 10.59 -1.39 7.03
CA ARG A 165 12.05 -1.27 7.10
C ARG A 165 12.76 -2.57 6.73
N HIS A 166 12.20 -3.73 7.08
CA HIS A 166 12.72 -5.03 6.64
C HIS A 166 12.70 -5.22 5.11
N VAL A 167 11.82 -4.53 4.37
CA VAL A 167 11.84 -4.52 2.91
C VAL A 167 12.78 -3.44 2.39
N VAL A 168 12.74 -2.24 2.96
CA VAL A 168 13.53 -1.09 2.47
C VAL A 168 15.03 -1.33 2.65
N ALA A 169 15.47 -1.85 3.80
CA ALA A 169 16.88 -2.05 4.12
C ALA A 169 17.66 -2.88 3.08
N PRO A 170 17.23 -4.09 2.67
CA PRO A 170 17.94 -4.85 1.65
C PRO A 170 17.87 -4.20 0.25
N MET A 171 16.86 -3.39 -0.04
CA MET A 171 16.74 -2.71 -1.35
C MET A 171 17.81 -1.62 -1.52
N ILE A 172 18.12 -0.88 -0.45
CA ILE A 172 19.06 0.25 -0.47
C ILE A 172 20.51 -0.16 -0.14
N GLN A 173 20.73 -1.40 0.31
CA GLN A 173 22.00 -1.85 0.89
C GLN A 173 23.20 -1.69 -0.06
N ASP A 174 22.99 -1.96 -1.35
CA ASP A 174 24.02 -1.84 -2.40
C ASP A 174 24.00 -0.47 -3.10
N LYS A 175 23.23 0.49 -2.57
CA LYS A 175 22.96 1.82 -3.16
C LYS A 175 22.38 1.78 -4.57
N SER A 176 21.82 0.65 -5.02
CA SER A 176 21.18 0.50 -6.33
C SER A 176 19.74 1.00 -6.37
N TRP A 177 19.12 1.20 -5.21
CA TRP A 177 17.78 1.80 -5.07
C TRP A 177 17.81 3.02 -4.18
N GLU A 178 16.90 3.93 -4.47
CA GLU A 178 16.45 4.96 -3.54
C GLU A 178 15.05 4.57 -3.02
N ALA A 179 14.61 5.16 -1.92
CA ALA A 179 13.27 4.91 -1.40
C ALA A 179 12.70 6.13 -0.68
N CYS A 180 11.38 6.24 -0.67
CA CYS A 180 10.67 7.19 0.17
C CYS A 180 9.41 6.58 0.76
N VAL A 181 8.98 7.07 1.91
CA VAL A 181 7.77 6.66 2.59
C VAL A 181 6.81 7.85 2.62
N ILE A 182 5.63 7.67 2.04
CA ILE A 182 4.55 8.67 2.15
C ILE A 182 3.85 8.42 3.48
N ASN A 183 3.97 9.37 4.42
CA ASN A 183 3.29 9.27 5.70
C ASN A 183 1.89 9.86 5.56
N SER A 184 0.90 9.08 5.98
CA SER A 184 -0.49 9.52 6.04
C SER A 184 -0.63 10.69 7.01
N ARG A 185 -1.54 11.62 6.72
CA ARG A 185 -1.75 12.82 7.55
C ARG A 185 -2.08 12.45 9.00
N GLY A 186 -1.40 13.08 9.95
CA GLY A 186 -1.49 12.77 11.38
C GLY A 186 -0.53 11.67 11.85
N CYS A 187 0.03 10.88 10.92
CA CYS A 187 0.85 9.73 11.26
C CYS A 187 2.35 10.09 11.33
N SER A 188 3.15 9.16 11.87
CA SER A 188 4.62 9.31 11.97
C SER A 188 5.05 10.60 12.69
N GLN A 189 4.32 10.97 13.76
CA GLN A 189 4.51 12.19 14.55
C GLN A 189 4.34 13.51 13.78
N THR A 190 3.63 13.47 12.65
CA THR A 190 3.29 14.66 11.85
C THR A 190 1.92 15.19 12.27
N LYS A 191 1.84 16.46 12.65
CA LYS A 191 0.56 17.14 12.90
C LYS A 191 -0.27 17.25 11.62
N ILE A 192 -1.58 17.09 11.75
CA ILE A 192 -2.50 17.54 10.70
C ILE A 192 -2.58 19.07 10.69
N THR A 193 -2.75 19.63 9.50
CA THR A 193 -3.02 21.07 9.32
C THR A 193 -4.45 21.32 8.81
N THR A 194 -5.32 20.32 8.94
CA THR A 194 -6.73 20.35 8.55
C THR A 194 -7.58 19.81 9.71
N ASN A 195 -8.90 19.87 9.57
CA ASN A 195 -9.84 19.34 10.56
C ASN A 195 -10.29 17.89 10.28
N ILE A 196 -9.55 17.16 9.42
CA ILE A 196 -9.84 15.77 9.06
C ILE A 196 -8.58 14.91 9.15
N LEU A 197 -8.72 13.68 9.67
CA LEU A 197 -7.68 12.66 9.58
C LEU A 197 -7.75 11.94 8.22
N TYR A 198 -6.65 11.28 7.85
CA TYR A 198 -6.64 10.39 6.69
C TYR A 198 -7.61 9.21 6.87
N ASN A 199 -7.98 8.60 5.75
CA ASN A 199 -8.82 7.41 5.72
C ASN A 199 -8.34 6.40 4.67
N ALA A 200 -9.03 5.27 4.55
CA ALA A 200 -8.70 4.18 3.63
C ALA A 200 -8.77 4.55 2.13
N ARG A 201 -9.34 5.72 1.79
CA ARG A 201 -9.52 6.25 0.43
C ARG A 201 -8.49 7.32 0.07
N ALA A 202 -7.52 7.60 0.94
CA ALA A 202 -6.55 8.70 0.82
C ALA A 202 -5.52 8.58 -0.31
N THR A 203 -5.97 8.64 -1.57
CA THR A 203 -5.11 8.53 -2.76
C THR A 203 -4.50 9.84 -3.22
N TRP A 204 -5.00 10.99 -2.74
CA TRP A 204 -4.59 12.32 -3.21
C TRP A 204 -3.13 12.66 -2.88
N ASP A 205 -2.67 12.39 -1.66
CA ASP A 205 -1.27 12.65 -1.26
C ASP A 205 -0.31 11.73 -2.03
N VAL A 206 -0.72 10.48 -2.28
CA VAL A 206 0.03 9.52 -3.10
C VAL A 206 0.18 10.04 -4.53
N ARG A 207 -0.92 10.51 -5.12
CA ARG A 207 -0.94 11.08 -6.46
C ARG A 207 -0.04 12.30 -6.58
N GLN A 208 -0.11 13.21 -5.61
CA GLN A 208 0.73 14.39 -5.60
C GLN A 208 2.21 14.05 -5.42
N ALA A 209 2.55 13.16 -4.49
CA ALA A 209 3.92 12.72 -4.28
C ALA A 209 4.51 12.05 -5.53
N VAL A 210 3.78 11.13 -6.17
CA VAL A 210 4.25 10.46 -7.39
C VAL A 210 4.39 11.45 -8.55
N LYS A 211 3.46 12.41 -8.69
CA LYS A 211 3.54 13.50 -9.69
C LYS A 211 4.78 14.36 -9.45
N TRP A 212 5.06 14.71 -8.20
CA TRP A 212 6.27 15.45 -7.83
C TRP A 212 7.53 14.63 -8.14
N LEU A 213 7.57 13.35 -7.74
CA LEU A 213 8.69 12.46 -8.02
C LEU A 213 8.98 12.34 -9.52
N ARG A 214 7.95 12.15 -10.36
CA ARG A 214 8.14 12.11 -11.82
C ARG A 214 8.64 13.43 -12.38
N LYS A 215 8.22 14.57 -11.84
CA LYS A 215 8.68 15.89 -12.27
C LYS A 215 10.13 16.15 -11.87
N THR A 216 10.49 15.81 -10.62
CA THR A 216 11.84 16.00 -10.06
C THR A 216 12.84 15.01 -10.62
N PHE A 217 12.40 13.79 -10.90
CA PHE A 217 13.20 12.69 -11.41
C PHE A 217 12.58 12.10 -12.70
N PRO A 218 12.71 12.80 -13.86
CA PRO A 218 12.08 12.38 -15.10
C PRO A 218 12.47 10.99 -15.61
N ASN A 219 13.74 10.60 -15.45
CA ASN A 219 14.28 9.34 -15.99
C ASN A 219 14.17 8.18 -15.00
N ARG A 220 14.02 8.48 -13.72
CA ARG A 220 13.94 7.50 -12.64
C ARG A 220 12.75 6.55 -12.80
N PRO A 221 12.98 5.23 -12.81
CA PRO A 221 11.91 4.25 -12.65
C PRO A 221 11.30 4.34 -11.24
N LEU A 222 9.98 4.45 -11.16
CA LEU A 222 9.26 4.52 -9.87
C LEU A 222 8.51 3.21 -9.65
N PHE A 223 8.59 2.66 -8.44
CA PHE A 223 7.90 1.43 -8.04
C PHE A 223 7.10 1.68 -6.77
N GLY A 224 5.95 1.02 -6.63
CA GLY A 224 5.09 1.16 -5.45
C GLY A 224 5.17 -0.06 -4.53
N ILE A 225 5.07 0.17 -3.23
CA ILE A 225 4.74 -0.90 -2.28
C ILE A 225 3.82 -0.37 -1.18
N GLY A 226 2.78 -1.15 -0.87
CA GLY A 226 1.86 -0.85 0.22
C GLY A 226 1.73 -2.02 1.17
N PHE A 227 1.52 -1.71 2.46
CA PHE A 227 1.30 -2.68 3.52
C PHE A 227 -0.04 -2.46 4.20
N SER A 228 -0.83 -3.52 4.37
CA SER A 228 -2.13 -3.44 5.06
C SER A 228 -3.00 -2.32 4.48
N LEU A 229 -3.44 -1.35 5.29
CA LEU A 229 -4.21 -0.18 4.80
C LEU A 229 -3.48 0.60 3.69
N GLY A 230 -2.15 0.71 3.75
CA GLY A 230 -1.35 1.32 2.69
C GLY A 230 -1.41 0.54 1.37
N ALA A 231 -1.57 -0.79 1.43
CA ALA A 231 -1.82 -1.60 0.23
C ALA A 231 -3.22 -1.34 -0.35
N ASN A 232 -4.23 -1.15 0.50
CA ASN A 232 -5.58 -0.75 0.06
C ASN A 232 -5.56 0.62 -0.64
N ILE A 233 -4.91 1.62 -0.02
CA ILE A 233 -4.76 2.97 -0.59
C ILE A 233 -3.98 2.91 -1.91
N LEU A 234 -2.84 2.20 -1.95
CA LEU A 234 -2.05 2.05 -3.17
C LEU A 234 -2.86 1.38 -4.28
N THR A 235 -3.62 0.33 -3.98
CA THR A 235 -4.49 -0.34 -4.96
C THR A 235 -5.52 0.61 -5.55
N ASN A 236 -6.19 1.41 -4.70
CA ASN A 236 -7.14 2.43 -5.16
C ASN A 236 -6.46 3.45 -6.07
N TYR A 237 -5.30 3.97 -5.67
CA TYR A 237 -4.51 4.89 -6.50
C TYR A 237 -4.15 4.26 -7.86
N LEU A 238 -3.60 3.05 -7.88
CA LEU A 238 -3.22 2.35 -9.11
C LEU A 238 -4.42 2.13 -10.04
N GLY A 239 -5.57 1.77 -9.47
CA GLY A 239 -6.81 1.60 -10.21
C GLY A 239 -7.30 2.90 -10.83
N GLU A 240 -7.27 3.99 -10.05
CA GLU A 240 -7.70 5.32 -10.49
C GLU A 240 -6.84 5.90 -11.61
N GLU A 241 -5.52 5.73 -11.50
CA GLU A 241 -4.60 6.19 -12.53
C GLU A 241 -4.70 5.34 -13.80
N GLY A 242 -4.94 4.03 -13.67
CA GLY A 242 -5.01 3.10 -14.79
C GLY A 242 -3.80 3.23 -15.72
N ASP A 243 -4.04 3.50 -17.00
CA ASP A 243 -2.99 3.67 -18.01
C ASP A 243 -2.11 4.92 -17.78
N ALA A 244 -2.59 5.91 -17.02
CA ALA A 244 -1.83 7.12 -16.70
C ALA A 244 -0.85 6.93 -15.52
N CYS A 245 -0.86 5.75 -14.88
CA CYS A 245 -0.03 5.48 -13.72
C CYS A 245 1.46 5.64 -14.05
N GLN A 246 2.17 6.40 -13.21
CA GLN A 246 3.60 6.71 -13.40
C GLN A 246 4.54 5.65 -12.82
N LEU A 247 4.01 4.71 -12.06
CA LEU A 247 4.74 3.59 -11.47
C LEU A 247 4.94 2.48 -12.51
N LYS A 248 6.07 1.78 -12.46
CA LYS A 248 6.44 0.71 -13.40
C LYS A 248 5.98 -0.68 -12.93
N ALA A 249 5.92 -0.88 -11.62
CA ALA A 249 5.27 -2.03 -11.01
C ALA A 249 4.91 -1.70 -9.55
N ALA A 250 4.08 -2.52 -8.93
CA ALA A 250 3.73 -2.39 -7.52
C ALA A 250 3.69 -3.73 -6.77
N VAL A 251 3.87 -3.66 -5.45
CA VAL A 251 3.70 -4.80 -4.53
C VAL A 251 2.64 -4.46 -3.48
N LEU A 252 1.73 -5.40 -3.22
CA LEU A 252 0.61 -5.24 -2.29
C LEU A 252 0.69 -6.31 -1.21
N CYS A 253 1.07 -5.94 0.00
CA CYS A 253 1.28 -6.87 1.11
C CYS A 253 0.12 -6.80 2.11
N ALA A 254 -0.53 -7.94 2.38
CA ALA A 254 -1.58 -8.07 3.39
C ALA A 254 -2.74 -7.05 3.25
N SER A 255 -3.12 -6.71 2.02
CA SER A 255 -4.18 -5.72 1.73
C SER A 255 -5.57 -6.18 2.25
N PRO A 256 -6.31 -5.37 3.00
CA PRO A 256 -7.71 -5.64 3.35
C PRO A 256 -8.63 -5.25 2.19
N TRP A 257 -8.62 -6.04 1.12
CA TRP A 257 -9.27 -5.75 -0.18
C TRP A 257 -10.75 -5.38 -0.11
N ASN A 258 -11.50 -6.06 0.77
CA ASN A 258 -12.90 -5.75 1.07
C ASN A 258 -13.02 -5.42 2.56
N LEU A 259 -13.13 -4.11 2.85
CA LEU A 259 -13.15 -3.57 4.20
C LEU A 259 -14.43 -3.96 4.95
N GLU A 260 -15.56 -4.07 4.25
CA GLU A 260 -16.84 -4.45 4.87
C GLU A 260 -16.78 -5.91 5.35
N VAL A 261 -16.34 -6.82 4.48
CA VAL A 261 -16.16 -8.25 4.84
C VAL A 261 -15.09 -8.41 5.92
N SER A 262 -14.00 -7.65 5.85
CA SER A 262 -12.94 -7.69 6.89
C SER A 262 -13.45 -7.18 8.24
N SER A 263 -14.28 -6.13 8.25
CA SER A 263 -14.92 -5.61 9.46
C SER A 263 -15.90 -6.61 10.07
N GLU A 264 -16.75 -7.25 9.26
CA GLU A 264 -17.63 -8.33 9.74
C GLU A 264 -16.85 -9.53 10.26
N TYR A 265 -15.75 -9.91 9.60
CA TYR A 265 -14.89 -10.98 10.06
C TYR A 265 -14.29 -10.70 11.44
N LEU A 266 -13.77 -9.49 11.66
CA LEU A 266 -13.28 -9.06 12.97
C LEU A 266 -14.38 -9.14 14.04
N LYS A 267 -15.62 -8.75 13.72
CA LYS A 267 -16.74 -8.83 14.67
C LYS A 267 -17.21 -10.27 14.92
N SER A 268 -16.95 -11.19 14.01
CA SER A 268 -17.49 -12.56 14.07
C SER A 268 -16.81 -13.49 15.10
N SER A 269 -15.68 -13.09 15.67
CA SER A 269 -14.94 -13.90 16.65
C SER A 269 -14.50 -13.08 17.86
N TRP A 270 -14.35 -13.74 19.02
CA TRP A 270 -13.88 -13.08 20.23
C TRP A 270 -12.48 -12.46 20.05
N LEU A 271 -11.54 -13.19 19.45
CA LEU A 271 -10.20 -12.67 19.15
C LEU A 271 -10.27 -11.51 18.15
N GLY A 272 -11.05 -11.65 17.09
CA GLY A 272 -11.31 -10.58 16.12
C GLY A 272 -11.77 -9.28 16.77
N LEU A 273 -12.76 -9.35 17.63
CA LEU A 273 -13.40 -8.17 18.22
C LEU A 273 -12.61 -7.63 19.41
N GLN A 274 -12.33 -8.48 20.40
CA GLN A 274 -11.77 -8.07 21.69
C GLN A 274 -10.25 -7.86 21.66
N VAL A 275 -9.56 -8.42 20.67
CA VAL A 275 -8.11 -8.21 20.48
C VAL A 275 -7.88 -7.28 19.30
N TYR A 276 -8.13 -7.72 18.07
CA TYR A 276 -7.70 -6.98 16.88
C TYR A 276 -8.48 -5.67 16.68
N SER A 277 -9.82 -5.73 16.62
CA SER A 277 -10.65 -4.54 16.41
C SER A 277 -10.48 -3.52 17.55
N LYS A 278 -10.36 -4.00 18.79
CA LYS A 278 -10.11 -3.15 19.96
C LYS A 278 -8.73 -2.49 19.94
N VAL A 279 -7.67 -3.22 19.58
CA VAL A 279 -6.31 -2.66 19.48
C VAL A 279 -6.24 -1.62 18.36
N MET A 280 -6.79 -1.92 17.18
CA MET A 280 -6.86 -0.95 16.07
C MET A 280 -7.70 0.29 16.42
N GLY A 281 -8.86 0.10 17.06
CA GLY A 281 -9.69 1.20 17.56
C GLY A 281 -8.96 2.06 18.58
N SER A 282 -8.23 1.44 19.52
CA SER A 282 -7.41 2.14 20.50
C SER A 282 -6.26 2.92 19.86
N SER A 283 -5.63 2.36 18.82
CA SER A 283 -4.57 3.04 18.06
C SER A 283 -5.10 4.28 17.34
N MET A 284 -6.26 4.15 16.67
CA MET A 284 -6.91 5.26 15.98
C MET A 284 -7.43 6.34 16.95
N LYS A 285 -7.95 5.94 18.11
CA LYS A 285 -8.33 6.86 19.18
C LYS A 285 -7.12 7.62 19.74
N LYS A 286 -5.98 6.94 19.92
CA LYS A 286 -4.73 7.61 20.31
C LYS A 286 -4.29 8.63 19.26
N LEU A 287 -4.35 8.26 17.97
CA LEU A 287 -4.07 9.18 16.86
C LEU A 287 -5.01 10.39 16.89
N PHE A 288 -6.30 10.19 17.17
CA PHE A 288 -7.26 11.27 17.33
C PHE A 288 -6.91 12.19 18.50
N GLU A 289 -6.60 11.67 19.70
CA GLU A 289 -6.26 12.51 20.85
C GLU A 289 -5.01 13.36 20.61
N GLN A 290 -4.06 12.88 19.81
CA GLN A 290 -2.89 13.67 19.40
C GLN A 290 -3.25 14.89 18.51
N HIS A 291 -4.45 14.90 17.91
CA HIS A 291 -4.89 15.89 16.95
C HIS A 291 -6.25 16.50 17.30
N VAL A 292 -6.73 16.29 18.52
CA VAL A 292 -8.11 16.64 18.92
C VAL A 292 -8.40 18.12 18.72
N GLU A 293 -7.43 19.00 18.97
CA GLU A 293 -7.59 20.45 18.78
C GLU A 293 -7.94 20.83 17.34
N SER A 294 -7.35 20.16 16.36
CA SER A 294 -7.61 20.41 14.94
C SER A 294 -8.88 19.71 14.47
N VAL A 295 -9.08 18.46 14.87
CA VAL A 295 -10.26 17.65 14.47
C VAL A 295 -11.55 18.22 15.06
N ALA A 296 -11.52 18.74 16.29
CA ALA A 296 -12.69 19.34 16.95
C ALA A 296 -13.21 20.61 16.27
N LEU A 297 -12.43 21.23 15.37
CA LEU A 297 -12.88 22.35 14.54
C LEU A 297 -13.89 21.92 13.47
N ASN A 298 -14.02 20.61 13.20
CA ASN A 298 -15.06 20.09 12.31
C ASN A 298 -16.40 20.03 13.05
N PRO A 299 -17.42 20.83 12.67
CA PRO A 299 -18.69 20.89 13.39
C PRO A 299 -19.52 19.60 13.29
N LEU A 300 -19.17 18.69 12.39
CA LEU A 300 -19.83 17.39 12.25
C LEU A 300 -19.28 16.34 13.24
N VAL A 301 -18.15 16.63 13.89
CA VAL A 301 -17.44 15.68 14.75
C VAL A 301 -17.86 15.85 16.21
N ASN A 302 -18.29 14.75 16.82
CA ASN A 302 -18.57 14.68 18.26
C ASN A 302 -17.37 14.09 19.02
N VAL A 303 -16.62 14.96 19.69
CA VAL A 303 -15.41 14.57 20.45
C VAL A 303 -15.71 13.57 21.57
N ASP A 304 -16.82 13.75 22.29
CA ASP A 304 -17.17 12.87 23.40
C ASP A 304 -17.58 11.47 22.91
N GLU A 305 -18.26 11.39 21.76
CA GLU A 305 -18.57 10.10 21.13
C GLU A 305 -17.28 9.35 20.75
N ILE A 306 -16.32 10.03 20.11
CA ILE A 306 -15.02 9.44 19.75
C ILE A 306 -14.25 9.00 20.99
N ARG A 307 -14.30 9.76 22.08
CA ARG A 307 -13.69 9.39 23.36
C ARG A 307 -14.31 8.18 24.02
N ASN A 308 -15.51 7.77 23.63
CA ASN A 308 -16.19 6.61 24.18
C ASN A 308 -16.08 5.36 23.29
N VAL A 309 -15.51 5.45 22.08
CA VAL A 309 -15.32 4.29 21.21
C VAL A 309 -14.31 3.30 21.79
N THR A 310 -14.55 2.03 21.51
CA THR A 310 -13.71 0.89 21.90
C THR A 310 -13.17 0.15 20.69
N TYR A 311 -13.99 -0.04 19.65
CA TYR A 311 -13.64 -0.84 18.49
C TYR A 311 -13.41 0.02 17.24
N LEU A 312 -12.65 -0.51 16.28
CA LEU A 312 -12.33 0.19 15.03
C LEU A 312 -13.58 0.68 14.28
N HIS A 313 -14.61 -0.17 14.16
CA HIS A 313 -15.83 0.20 13.43
C HIS A 313 -16.65 1.28 14.13
N GLU A 314 -16.56 1.40 15.45
CA GLU A 314 -17.16 2.51 16.19
C GLU A 314 -16.39 3.81 15.95
N PHE A 315 -15.05 3.75 15.92
CA PHE A 315 -14.22 4.89 15.55
C PHE A 315 -14.52 5.37 14.13
N ASP A 316 -14.63 4.45 13.17
CA ASP A 316 -14.98 4.80 11.78
C ASP A 316 -16.37 5.43 11.69
N ARG A 317 -17.35 4.94 12.46
CA ARG A 317 -18.68 5.55 12.55
C ARG A 317 -18.64 6.95 13.19
N ALA A 318 -17.94 7.11 14.31
CA ALA A 318 -17.95 8.33 15.11
C ALA A 318 -17.08 9.46 14.53
N LEU A 319 -16.02 9.12 13.78
CA LEU A 319 -15.11 10.11 13.18
C LEU A 319 -15.11 10.07 11.66
N GLN A 320 -14.80 8.92 11.04
CA GLN A 320 -14.60 8.88 9.58
C GLN A 320 -15.90 9.20 8.83
N CYS A 321 -17.04 8.69 9.29
CA CYS A 321 -18.32 8.96 8.65
C CYS A 321 -18.69 10.45 8.66
N PRO A 322 -18.76 11.14 9.82
CA PRO A 322 -19.10 12.56 9.84
C PRO A 322 -18.04 13.43 9.15
N ALA A 323 -16.75 13.16 9.35
CA ALA A 323 -15.68 13.97 8.75
C ALA A 323 -15.68 13.92 7.22
N TRP A 324 -16.10 12.80 6.63
CA TRP A 324 -16.09 12.56 5.19
C TRP A 324 -17.48 12.51 4.55
N GLY A 325 -18.54 12.77 5.32
CA GLY A 325 -19.92 12.78 4.83
C GLY A 325 -20.49 11.40 4.48
N TYR A 326 -19.95 10.31 5.01
CA TYR A 326 -20.55 8.99 4.84
C TYR A 326 -21.75 8.81 5.79
N PRO A 327 -22.88 8.27 5.32
CA PRO A 327 -24.07 8.08 6.16
C PRO A 327 -23.95 6.91 7.14
N THR A 328 -23.06 5.95 6.89
CA THR A 328 -22.80 4.77 7.73
C THR A 328 -21.38 4.28 7.50
N GLU A 329 -20.80 3.56 8.46
CA GLU A 329 -19.49 2.93 8.30
C GLU A 329 -19.47 1.90 7.16
N GLY A 330 -20.60 1.22 6.91
CA GLY A 330 -20.72 0.33 5.75
C GLY A 330 -20.63 1.07 4.42
N ALA A 331 -21.21 2.28 4.32
CA ALA A 331 -21.06 3.11 3.12
C ALA A 331 -19.59 3.53 2.91
N TYR A 332 -18.91 3.91 3.99
CA TYR A 332 -17.46 4.18 3.98
C TYR A 332 -16.65 2.95 3.56
N TYR A 333 -16.88 1.79 4.17
CA TYR A 333 -16.15 0.56 3.86
C TYR A 333 -16.34 0.10 2.44
N ARG A 334 -17.57 0.15 1.92
CA ARG A 334 -17.80 -0.14 0.51
C ARG A 334 -17.04 0.86 -0.34
N ASP A 335 -17.14 2.17 -0.09
CA ASP A 335 -16.46 3.18 -0.91
C ASP A 335 -14.93 3.03 -0.92
N ALA A 336 -14.34 2.79 0.25
CA ALA A 336 -12.90 2.73 0.43
C ALA A 336 -12.25 1.38 0.13
N SER A 337 -13.04 0.31 -0.05
CA SER A 337 -12.54 -1.01 -0.46
C SER A 337 -11.84 -0.94 -1.81
N SER A 338 -10.73 -1.67 -1.95
CA SER A 338 -9.91 -1.66 -3.16
C SER A 338 -10.16 -2.81 -4.13
N ILE A 339 -11.00 -3.79 -3.76
CA ILE A 339 -11.32 -4.97 -4.59
C ILE A 339 -11.79 -4.59 -6.01
N ASP A 340 -12.67 -3.61 -6.13
CA ASP A 340 -13.18 -3.14 -7.42
C ASP A 340 -12.10 -2.37 -8.19
N SER A 341 -11.42 -1.44 -7.52
CA SER A 341 -10.36 -0.60 -8.10
C SER A 341 -9.22 -1.42 -8.71
N MET A 342 -8.95 -2.61 -8.17
CA MET A 342 -7.93 -3.53 -8.69
C MET A 342 -8.10 -3.84 -10.18
N LEU A 343 -9.34 -3.95 -10.66
CA LEU A 343 -9.62 -4.22 -12.08
C LEU A 343 -9.29 -3.03 -12.99
N GLY A 344 -9.09 -1.84 -12.41
CA GLY A 344 -8.62 -0.64 -13.11
C GLY A 344 -7.10 -0.58 -13.30
N ILE A 345 -6.32 -1.43 -12.61
CA ILE A 345 -4.85 -1.38 -12.64
C ILE A 345 -4.32 -1.81 -14.01
N LYS A 346 -3.40 -1.02 -14.58
CA LYS A 346 -2.78 -1.23 -15.92
C LYS A 346 -1.26 -1.38 -15.89
N ILE A 347 -0.68 -1.59 -14.71
CA ILE A 347 0.74 -1.86 -14.52
C ILE A 347 0.93 -3.21 -13.82
N PRO A 348 2.07 -3.91 -14.01
CA PRO A 348 2.38 -5.12 -13.27
C PRO A 348 2.26 -4.93 -11.76
N PHE A 349 1.53 -5.81 -11.07
CA PHE A 349 1.49 -5.82 -9.61
C PHE A 349 1.54 -7.23 -9.04
N PHE A 350 2.21 -7.34 -7.89
CA PHE A 350 2.39 -8.59 -7.17
C PHE A 350 1.79 -8.52 -5.77
N VAL A 351 0.91 -9.47 -5.44
CA VAL A 351 0.20 -9.50 -4.15
C VAL A 351 0.77 -10.61 -3.29
N ILE A 352 1.08 -10.30 -2.02
CA ILE A 352 1.47 -11.28 -1.01
C ILE A 352 0.41 -11.32 0.10
N GLN A 353 -0.21 -12.48 0.30
CA GLN A 353 -1.29 -12.69 1.27
C GLN A 353 -1.10 -13.97 2.10
N ALA A 354 -1.56 -13.95 3.35
CA ALA A 354 -1.61 -15.14 4.20
C ALA A 354 -3.06 -15.60 4.32
N GLU A 355 -3.32 -16.90 4.12
CA GLU A 355 -4.66 -17.48 4.19
C GLU A 355 -5.19 -17.52 5.65
N ASP A 356 -4.29 -17.48 6.63
CA ASP A 356 -4.59 -17.43 8.06
C ASP A 356 -4.51 -16.02 8.67
N ASP A 357 -4.47 -14.98 7.84
CA ASP A 357 -4.45 -13.59 8.30
C ASP A 357 -5.71 -13.27 9.14
N PRO A 358 -5.55 -12.88 10.42
CA PRO A 358 -6.67 -12.63 11.32
C PRO A 358 -7.37 -11.27 11.08
N ILE A 359 -6.83 -10.43 10.20
CA ILE A 359 -7.31 -9.09 9.89
C ILE A 359 -7.81 -9.04 8.44
N ALA A 360 -6.92 -9.33 7.47
CA ALA A 360 -7.24 -9.36 6.05
C ALA A 360 -7.71 -10.77 5.64
N CYS A 361 -8.94 -11.12 6.05
CA CYS A 361 -9.42 -12.50 5.99
C CYS A 361 -9.45 -13.08 4.56
N VAL A 362 -9.21 -14.39 4.44
CA VAL A 362 -9.21 -15.12 3.15
C VAL A 362 -10.50 -14.94 2.34
N LYS A 363 -11.65 -14.77 3.03
CA LYS A 363 -12.97 -14.56 2.39
C LYS A 363 -13.09 -13.21 1.69
N ALA A 364 -12.26 -12.24 2.04
CA ALA A 364 -12.21 -10.91 1.44
C ALA A 364 -11.21 -10.82 0.28
N LEU A 365 -10.45 -11.90 -0.01
CA LEU A 365 -9.42 -11.86 -1.05
C LEU A 365 -10.01 -11.90 -2.47
N PRO A 366 -9.42 -11.17 -3.43
CA PRO A 366 -9.98 -10.95 -4.75
C PRO A 366 -9.62 -12.09 -5.72
N PHE A 367 -9.87 -13.36 -5.34
CA PHE A 367 -9.51 -14.51 -6.18
C PHE A 367 -10.17 -14.45 -7.56
N GLY A 368 -11.43 -14.03 -7.60
CA GLY A 368 -12.19 -13.91 -8.84
C GLY A 368 -11.64 -12.81 -9.75
N GLU A 369 -11.32 -11.65 -9.18
CA GLU A 369 -10.84 -10.48 -9.91
C GLU A 369 -9.38 -10.66 -10.36
N ILE A 370 -8.52 -11.30 -9.54
CA ILE A 370 -7.14 -11.65 -9.90
C ILE A 370 -7.11 -12.58 -11.12
N ALA A 371 -8.05 -13.51 -11.20
CA ALA A 371 -8.16 -14.42 -12.35
C ALA A 371 -8.61 -13.72 -13.65
N ARG A 372 -8.95 -12.43 -13.62
CA ARG A 372 -9.42 -11.66 -14.80
C ARG A 372 -8.44 -10.60 -15.27
N THR A 373 -7.50 -10.17 -14.43
CA THR A 373 -6.53 -9.14 -14.82
C THR A 373 -5.21 -9.79 -15.29
N PRO A 374 -4.68 -9.40 -16.47
CA PRO A 374 -3.36 -9.86 -16.90
C PRO A 374 -2.23 -9.18 -16.11
N TYR A 375 -2.53 -8.06 -15.45
CA TYR A 375 -1.56 -7.20 -14.78
C TYR A 375 -1.24 -7.65 -13.35
N GLY A 376 -1.95 -8.64 -12.81
CA GLY A 376 -1.87 -9.02 -11.40
C GLY A 376 -1.51 -10.49 -11.20
N VAL A 377 -0.64 -10.74 -10.25
CA VAL A 377 -0.36 -12.09 -9.72
C VAL A 377 -0.49 -12.03 -8.21
N MET A 378 -1.19 -12.99 -7.61
CA MET A 378 -1.30 -13.13 -6.16
C MET A 378 -0.65 -14.42 -5.68
N ALA A 379 0.34 -14.29 -4.80
CA ALA A 379 0.88 -15.39 -4.03
C ALA A 379 0.20 -15.43 -2.65
N THR A 380 -0.45 -16.55 -2.34
CA THR A 380 -0.94 -16.84 -0.99
C THR A 380 0.00 -17.81 -0.28
N THR A 381 0.08 -17.69 1.03
CA THR A 381 0.73 -18.64 1.92
C THR A 381 -0.32 -19.25 2.85
N SER A 382 -0.24 -20.55 3.13
CA SER A 382 -1.21 -21.20 4.05
C SER A 382 -1.13 -20.66 5.47
N TRP A 383 0.01 -20.08 5.85
CA TRP A 383 0.20 -19.42 7.14
C TRP A 383 1.17 -18.24 7.04
N GLY A 384 1.05 -17.29 7.96
CA GLY A 384 1.91 -16.11 8.00
C GLY A 384 1.36 -14.96 8.82
N GLY A 385 0.05 -14.96 9.10
CA GLY A 385 -0.63 -13.88 9.80
C GLY A 385 -0.55 -12.52 9.10
N HIS A 386 -1.15 -11.51 9.71
CA HIS A 386 -1.11 -10.14 9.22
C HIS A 386 0.29 -9.54 9.35
N LEU A 387 0.96 -9.31 8.22
CA LEU A 387 2.31 -8.74 8.15
C LEU A 387 3.31 -9.46 9.06
N GLY A 388 3.16 -10.76 9.30
CA GLY A 388 4.01 -11.56 10.19
C GLY A 388 5.14 -12.24 9.42
N TRP A 389 4.84 -13.41 8.86
CA TRP A 389 5.74 -14.29 8.10
C TRP A 389 7.12 -14.48 8.75
N PHE A 390 7.17 -14.52 10.08
CA PHE A 390 8.42 -14.66 10.78
C PHE A 390 9.05 -16.03 10.53
N GLU A 391 10.29 -16.00 10.10
CA GLU A 391 11.17 -17.16 9.98
C GLU A 391 11.91 -17.39 11.31
N TYR A 392 12.57 -18.54 11.42
CA TYR A 392 13.52 -18.76 12.52
C TYR A 392 14.67 -17.73 12.43
N GLY A 393 15.05 -17.11 13.54
CA GLY A 393 15.99 -15.97 13.56
C GLY A 393 15.30 -14.61 13.49
N GLY A 394 14.01 -14.58 13.15
CA GLY A 394 13.17 -13.39 13.25
C GLY A 394 13.17 -12.49 12.02
N ASP A 395 13.79 -12.91 10.92
CA ASP A 395 13.55 -12.39 9.58
C ASP A 395 12.11 -12.67 9.13
N ARG A 396 11.70 -12.07 8.01
CA ARG A 396 10.34 -12.18 7.47
C ARG A 396 10.38 -12.74 6.07
N TRP A 397 9.72 -13.88 5.86
CA TRP A 397 9.75 -14.60 4.58
C TRP A 397 9.32 -13.71 3.41
N PHE A 398 8.27 -12.89 3.57
CA PHE A 398 7.74 -12.06 2.49
C PHE A 398 8.73 -11.03 1.95
N VAL A 399 9.79 -10.68 2.69
CA VAL A 399 10.83 -9.75 2.21
C VAL A 399 11.48 -10.28 0.94
N LYS A 400 11.75 -11.59 0.88
CA LYS A 400 12.42 -12.25 -0.26
C LYS A 400 11.62 -12.15 -1.57
N PRO A 401 10.37 -12.63 -1.67
CA PRO A 401 9.58 -12.50 -2.90
C PRO A 401 9.39 -11.04 -3.32
N VAL A 402 9.23 -10.12 -2.35
CA VAL A 402 9.05 -8.70 -2.64
C VAL A 402 10.31 -8.06 -3.22
N SER A 403 11.45 -8.19 -2.52
CA SER A 403 12.72 -7.61 -2.98
C SER A 403 13.19 -8.25 -4.28
N ASN A 404 13.01 -9.56 -4.45
CA ASN A 404 13.34 -10.25 -5.70
C ASN A 404 12.48 -9.75 -6.86
N PHE A 405 11.16 -9.66 -6.69
CA PHE A 405 10.25 -9.16 -7.73
C PHE A 405 10.61 -7.74 -8.16
N LEU A 406 10.81 -6.83 -7.19
CA LEU A 406 11.18 -5.45 -7.47
C LEU A 406 12.53 -5.38 -8.20
N ASN A 407 13.53 -6.16 -7.78
CA ASN A 407 14.82 -6.22 -8.46
C ASN A 407 14.72 -6.79 -9.88
N LEU A 408 13.98 -7.88 -10.10
CA LEU A 408 13.75 -8.44 -11.43
C LEU A 408 13.08 -7.41 -12.35
N MET A 409 12.03 -6.74 -11.86
CA MET A 409 11.36 -5.68 -12.61
C MET A 409 12.32 -4.54 -12.96
N ALA A 410 13.06 -3.99 -11.98
CA ALA A 410 13.93 -2.85 -12.25
C ALA A 410 15.18 -3.18 -13.07
N LYS A 411 15.78 -4.35 -12.86
CA LYS A 411 17.08 -4.72 -13.43
C LYS A 411 16.94 -5.49 -14.74
N GLU A 412 15.92 -6.33 -14.90
CA GLU A 412 15.78 -7.24 -16.06
C GLU A 412 14.68 -6.85 -17.04
N VAL A 413 13.65 -6.10 -16.64
CA VAL A 413 12.54 -5.72 -17.54
C VAL A 413 12.82 -4.39 -18.23
N ASP A 414 12.62 -4.34 -19.55
CA ASP A 414 12.66 -3.12 -20.35
C ASP A 414 11.36 -2.34 -20.19
N HIS A 415 11.44 -1.18 -19.52
CA HIS A 415 10.30 -0.29 -19.28
C HIS A 415 10.03 0.70 -20.42
N THR A 416 10.85 0.71 -21.47
CA THR A 416 10.63 1.52 -22.68
C THR A 416 9.69 0.83 -23.67
N THR A 417 9.67 -0.51 -23.66
CA THR A 417 8.70 -1.32 -24.39
C THR A 417 7.49 -1.61 -23.48
N PRO A 418 6.27 -1.15 -23.82
CA PRO A 418 5.08 -1.48 -23.05
C PRO A 418 4.84 -2.99 -22.97
N GLY A 419 4.32 -3.46 -21.83
CA GLY A 419 3.91 -4.85 -21.69
C GLY A 419 2.78 -5.19 -22.67
N LYS A 420 2.81 -6.41 -23.22
CA LYS A 420 1.81 -6.89 -24.19
C LYS A 420 0.85 -7.85 -23.49
N VAL A 421 -0.43 -7.50 -23.49
CA VAL A 421 -1.51 -8.41 -23.08
C VAL A 421 -1.78 -9.38 -24.24
N GLU A 422 -1.82 -10.68 -23.98
CA GLU A 422 -1.99 -11.71 -25.03
C GLU A 422 -3.36 -11.65 -25.71
N HIS A 423 -4.42 -11.48 -24.93
CA HIS A 423 -5.81 -11.44 -25.38
C HIS A 423 -6.51 -10.17 -24.86
N PRO A 424 -6.20 -8.99 -25.42
CA PRO A 424 -6.73 -7.71 -24.94
C PRO A 424 -8.25 -7.60 -25.10
N ASP A 425 -8.84 -8.35 -26.04
CA ASP A 425 -10.29 -8.47 -26.27
C ASP A 425 -11.04 -9.16 -25.12
N ARG A 426 -10.34 -9.97 -24.30
CA ARG A 426 -10.90 -10.64 -23.13
C ARG A 426 -10.89 -9.78 -21.86
N LEU A 427 -10.28 -8.59 -21.92
CA LEU A 427 -10.32 -7.67 -20.80
C LEU A 427 -11.76 -7.21 -20.57
N PRO A 428 -12.22 -7.11 -19.31
CA PRO A 428 -13.51 -6.52 -19.01
C PRO A 428 -13.62 -5.13 -19.67
N PRO A 429 -14.71 -4.83 -20.40
CA PRO A 429 -14.83 -3.55 -21.08
C PRO A 429 -14.91 -2.43 -20.04
N TYR A 430 -13.87 -1.59 -20.00
CA TYR A 430 -13.76 -0.45 -19.10
C TYR A 430 -14.28 0.84 -19.77
N ILE A 431 -14.73 1.81 -18.97
CA ILE A 431 -15.03 3.17 -19.44
C ILE A 431 -13.71 3.89 -19.74
N ALA A 432 -13.10 3.61 -20.89
CA ALA A 432 -12.03 4.41 -21.46
C ALA A 432 -12.64 5.47 -22.40
N ARG A 433 -13.25 6.51 -21.82
CA ARG A 433 -13.90 7.65 -22.51
C ARG A 433 -15.08 7.27 -23.42
N PRO A 434 -16.06 8.17 -23.64
CA PRO A 434 -17.12 7.90 -24.60
C PRO A 434 -16.51 7.89 -26.01
N THR A 435 -16.50 6.74 -26.68
CA THR A 435 -16.45 6.72 -28.14
C THR A 435 -17.75 7.35 -28.63
N GLN A 436 -17.66 8.42 -29.42
CA GLN A 436 -18.78 9.07 -30.10
C GLN A 436 -19.38 8.19 -31.21
N ASP A 437 -19.63 6.91 -30.95
CA ASP A 437 -20.38 6.05 -31.86
C ASP A 437 -21.87 6.23 -31.53
N GLY A 438 -22.50 7.21 -32.19
CA GLY A 438 -23.88 7.64 -31.96
C GLY A 438 -24.97 6.64 -32.35
N ASP A 439 -24.65 5.36 -32.61
CA ASP A 439 -25.56 4.41 -33.28
C ASP A 439 -25.64 3.01 -32.62
N LYS A 440 -25.23 2.87 -31.35
CA LYS A 440 -25.37 1.60 -30.60
C LYS A 440 -26.14 1.82 -29.30
N MET A 441 -27.06 0.90 -28.99
CA MET A 441 -27.69 0.82 -27.68
C MET A 441 -26.64 0.94 -26.56
N PRO A 442 -26.92 1.70 -25.48
CA PRO A 442 -25.99 1.84 -24.37
C PRO A 442 -25.69 0.45 -23.79
N LYS A 443 -24.41 0.06 -23.81
CA LYS A 443 -23.96 -1.17 -23.17
C LYS A 443 -23.69 -0.89 -21.69
N PRO A 444 -24.25 -1.66 -20.74
CA PRO A 444 -23.89 -1.51 -19.33
C PRO A 444 -22.42 -1.90 -19.17
N LEU A 445 -21.60 -0.96 -18.68
CA LEU A 445 -20.17 -1.14 -18.44
C LEU A 445 -19.86 -0.95 -16.97
N PHE A 446 -19.08 -1.87 -16.40
CA PHE A 446 -18.61 -1.77 -15.02
C PHE A 446 -17.44 -0.77 -14.92
N GLY A 447 -17.56 0.18 -13.98
CA GLY A 447 -16.54 1.17 -13.67
C GLY A 447 -15.81 0.85 -12.36
N PRO A 448 -14.65 0.16 -12.37
CA PRO A 448 -13.90 -0.25 -11.17
C PRO A 448 -13.59 0.88 -10.18
N VAL A 449 -13.46 2.12 -10.65
CA VAL A 449 -13.05 3.28 -9.84
C VAL A 449 -14.14 4.34 -9.67
N ARG A 450 -15.31 4.16 -10.30
CA ARG A 450 -16.47 5.05 -10.15
C ARG A 450 -17.60 4.29 -9.49
N ARG A 451 -17.77 4.47 -8.18
CA ARG A 451 -18.89 3.88 -7.45
C ARG A 451 -20.15 4.72 -7.61
N LYS A 452 -20.87 4.43 -8.70
CA LYS A 452 -22.33 4.44 -8.94
C LYS A 452 -22.48 4.29 -10.45
N LEU A 453 -23.29 3.34 -10.89
CA LEU A 453 -23.70 3.20 -12.28
C LEU A 453 -24.15 4.56 -12.82
N ASP A 454 -23.31 5.23 -13.58
CA ASP A 454 -23.69 6.40 -14.36
C ASP A 454 -24.27 5.85 -15.67
N ILE A 455 -25.52 5.37 -15.62
CA ILE A 455 -26.28 5.11 -16.86
C ILE A 455 -26.60 6.48 -17.44
N LYS A 456 -25.66 7.04 -18.20
CA LYS A 456 -25.97 8.19 -19.05
C LYS A 456 -26.87 7.71 -20.17
N ILE A 457 -28.17 7.93 -20.02
CA ILE A 457 -29.11 7.88 -21.13
C ILE A 457 -28.78 9.09 -22.00
N VAL A 458 -28.12 8.86 -23.13
CA VAL A 458 -27.90 9.89 -24.14
C VAL A 458 -29.27 10.28 -24.69
N PRO A 459 -29.68 11.56 -24.66
CA PRO A 459 -30.91 11.98 -25.32
C PRO A 459 -30.79 11.66 -26.82
N SER A 460 -31.79 11.00 -27.38
CA SER A 460 -32.00 11.04 -28.83
C SER A 460 -32.28 12.49 -29.19
N SER A 461 -31.30 13.22 -29.72
CA SER A 461 -31.56 14.53 -30.31
C SER A 461 -32.52 14.39 -31.49
N PRO A 462 -33.41 15.37 -31.71
CA PRO A 462 -34.39 15.37 -32.79
C PRO A 462 -33.77 15.44 -34.19
#